data_AF-A0A812N0Q4-F1
#
_entry.id   AF-A0A812N0Q4-F1
#
_cell.length_a   1.000
_cell.length_b   1.000
_cell.length_c   1.000
_cell.angle_alpha   90.00
_cell.angle_beta   90.00
_cell.angle_gamma   90.00
#
_symmetry.space_group_name_H-M   'P 1'
#
loop_
_entity.id
_entity.type
_entity.pdbx_description
1 polymer ?
#
loop_
_entity_poly.entity_id
_entity_poly.type
_entity_poly.pdbx_seq_one_letter_code
_entity_poly.pdbx_strand_id
1 'polypeptide(L)'
;VSLLPLLDDRMTYHPTCRMMIDLGGLTLTSPFAISPGLRLRLLRLDRQDSQKIMDIIRDCAPGAVEGVFDSVTALRPQRLYGYLYVIRFPSIIRGMQEGFSAVVLDLTRVGGHYFATVLPSALSLDQLESFVRPLTHYAEEPLFFFVGFKTRPWPREAIVDFHDGDVVTVVRDASTIIARYRAEAMFLPGAEWCPLHHFFDFERHEATCVTYQDRRYCVRQYHHYGETLVEHVTGLLRLDSKRIVLCSFPICDLDVQGELCTFLVAVHDLPEDAHEPGAAPREDIFVLCDFRPLGLKPRVVHTHVPLLHIPSVASDFGIILPGVYTLGTVGGRRRGDRLRVEPNSTILFYAQPIASDSSSSSAEDPPEPAPDAQEDPTLPPGHSWNAGESSSTARPAASSQHSHVWGDSWTGTSAYGETTVAREDPVACEAPPTGPTEAESPPVIASGSGYRNRGPRLRVSAPPDVPTADVAVETEDAIAVRALVYVPDVTPELLQVTLPLPCSLQQALTYIQEARSQDSRFHYPVLAPVVPQPAPSYIACIALPEWAVERPVVVFDCQRVDLTFFASLASE
;
A
#
# COMPACT_ATOMS: atom_id res chain seq x y z
N VAL A 1 -18.60 -28.21 23.84
CA VAL A 1 -19.93 -27.97 23.25
C VAL A 1 -19.79 -26.78 22.34
N SER A 2 -19.71 -27.09 21.05
CA SER A 2 -19.30 -26.21 19.96
C SER A 2 -20.38 -25.19 19.62
N LEU A 3 -20.02 -23.91 19.55
CA LEU A 3 -20.87 -22.83 19.06
C LEU A 3 -20.04 -21.90 18.16
N LEU A 4 -19.73 -22.42 16.97
CA LEU A 4 -19.66 -21.65 15.74
C LEU A 4 -21.10 -21.40 15.29
N PRO A 5 -21.51 -20.16 14.98
CA PRO A 5 -22.63 -19.95 14.09
C PRO A 5 -22.21 -19.18 12.84
N LEU A 6 -22.46 -19.82 11.69
CA LEU A 6 -22.99 -19.16 10.49
C LEU A 6 -22.04 -18.26 9.69
N LEU A 7 -20.86 -18.76 9.36
CA LEU A 7 -20.39 -18.67 7.97
C LEU A 7 -20.99 -19.88 7.26
N ASP A 8 -22.24 -19.75 6.82
CA ASP A 8 -22.91 -20.78 6.03
C ASP A 8 -22.11 -20.96 4.74
N ASP A 9 -21.83 -22.23 4.46
CA ASP A 9 -21.04 -22.78 3.36
C ASP A 9 -21.83 -22.70 2.03
N ARG A 10 -22.51 -21.55 1.85
CA ARG A 10 -23.35 -21.19 0.71
C ARG A 10 -22.77 -19.96 0.03
N MET A 11 -21.49 -20.03 -0.35
CA MET A 11 -21.13 -19.60 -1.70
C MET A 11 -21.82 -20.57 -2.67
N THR A 12 -23.13 -20.43 -2.81
CA THR A 12 -23.83 -20.94 -3.97
C THR A 12 -23.27 -20.14 -5.13
N TYR A 13 -22.33 -20.77 -5.84
CA TYR A 13 -22.10 -20.51 -7.25
C TYR A 13 -23.48 -20.30 -7.89
N HIS A 14 -23.75 -19.08 -8.33
CA HIS A 14 -24.98 -18.80 -9.07
C HIS A 14 -25.00 -19.75 -10.28
N PRO A 15 -26.00 -20.65 -10.41
CA PRO A 15 -25.93 -21.76 -11.37
C PRO A 15 -26.31 -21.36 -12.82
N THR A 16 -26.03 -20.12 -13.21
CA THR A 16 -26.40 -19.57 -14.52
C THR A 16 -25.27 -18.73 -15.12
N CYS A 17 -24.10 -19.33 -15.32
CA CYS A 17 -23.10 -18.86 -16.30
C CYS A 17 -22.08 -19.98 -16.60
N ARG A 18 -22.52 -21.04 -17.28
CA ARG A 18 -21.60 -21.98 -17.96
C ARG A 18 -21.45 -21.55 -19.42
N MET A 19 -20.35 -20.88 -19.77
CA MET A 19 -19.58 -21.02 -21.03
C MET A 19 -18.44 -19.99 -21.12
N MET A 20 -17.26 -20.46 -21.53
CA MET A 20 -15.91 -19.89 -21.36
C MET A 20 -15.53 -18.79 -22.38
N ILE A 21 -14.97 -17.67 -21.89
CA ILE A 21 -13.86 -16.86 -22.50
C ILE A 21 -13.13 -16.12 -21.35
N ASP A 22 -11.80 -16.19 -21.25
CA ASP A 22 -10.98 -15.48 -20.24
C ASP A 22 -10.75 -14.02 -20.63
N LEU A 23 -11.09 -13.07 -19.76
CA LEU A 23 -10.95 -11.63 -20.03
C LEU A 23 -10.50 -10.88 -18.78
N GLY A 24 -9.28 -10.32 -18.85
CA GLY A 24 -8.77 -9.15 -18.13
C GLY A 24 -8.58 -9.26 -16.60
N GLY A 25 -7.37 -8.91 -16.12
CA GLY A 25 -7.14 -8.70 -14.68
C GLY A 25 -7.76 -7.38 -14.18
N LEU A 26 -8.53 -7.47 -13.11
CA LEU A 26 -9.10 -6.34 -12.36
C LEU A 26 -8.48 -6.28 -10.96
N THR A 27 -8.05 -5.10 -10.52
CA THR A 27 -7.74 -4.86 -9.10
C THR A 27 -8.80 -3.95 -8.50
N LEU A 28 -9.49 -4.44 -7.48
CA LEU A 28 -10.32 -3.63 -6.59
C LEU A 28 -9.50 -3.28 -5.36
N THR A 29 -9.44 -2.00 -5.00
CA THR A 29 -8.92 -1.55 -3.71
C THR A 29 -9.98 -0.75 -2.98
N SER A 30 -9.98 -0.84 -1.65
CA SER A 30 -10.90 -0.10 -0.79
C SER A 30 -10.09 0.54 0.33
N PRO A 31 -10.34 1.81 0.69
CA PRO A 31 -9.63 2.42 1.82
C PRO A 31 -9.77 1.57 3.09
N PHE A 32 -8.64 1.30 3.75
CA PHE A 32 -8.56 0.53 5.00
C PHE A 32 -9.04 -0.93 4.90
N ALA A 33 -9.23 -1.45 3.69
CA ALA A 33 -9.57 -2.84 3.47
C ALA A 33 -8.79 -3.43 2.29
N ILE A 34 -8.02 -4.48 2.55
CA ILE A 34 -7.38 -5.25 1.49
C ILE A 34 -8.42 -6.18 0.89
N SER A 35 -8.97 -5.74 -0.23
CA SER A 35 -9.80 -6.61 -1.04
C SER A 35 -8.92 -7.75 -1.55
N PRO A 36 -9.28 -9.03 -1.31
CA PRO A 36 -8.61 -10.12 -1.99
C PRO A 36 -8.83 -9.90 -3.48
N GLY A 37 -7.74 -9.60 -4.22
CA GLY A 37 -7.80 -9.10 -5.60
C GLY A 37 -8.94 -9.73 -6.40
N LEU A 38 -9.92 -8.90 -6.77
CA LEU A 38 -11.16 -9.41 -7.32
C LEU A 38 -10.95 -9.84 -8.77
N ARG A 39 -10.78 -11.15 -8.98
CA ARG A 39 -10.65 -11.72 -10.32
C ARG A 39 -12.04 -11.86 -10.95
N LEU A 40 -12.55 -10.79 -11.54
CA LEU A 40 -13.82 -10.83 -12.28
C LEU A 40 -13.60 -11.31 -13.72
N ARG A 41 -14.19 -12.46 -14.06
CA ARG A 41 -14.28 -12.92 -15.45
C ARG A 41 -15.52 -12.30 -16.08
N LEU A 42 -15.36 -11.17 -16.76
CA LEU A 42 -16.45 -10.47 -17.43
C LEU A 42 -16.81 -11.19 -18.74
N LEU A 43 -17.95 -11.89 -18.77
CA LEU A 43 -18.44 -12.62 -19.93
C LEU A 43 -19.32 -11.70 -20.80
N ARG A 44 -18.95 -11.51 -22.08
CA ARG A 44 -19.74 -10.78 -23.09
C ARG A 44 -20.21 -9.37 -22.67
N LEU A 45 -19.33 -8.57 -22.08
CA LEU A 45 -19.58 -7.13 -22.04
C LEU A 45 -19.13 -6.51 -23.36
N ASP A 46 -19.99 -5.63 -23.90
CA ASP A 46 -19.53 -4.69 -24.90
C ASP A 46 -18.43 -3.85 -24.24
N ARG A 47 -17.18 -4.08 -24.67
CA ARG A 47 -16.00 -3.47 -24.06
C ARG A 47 -15.99 -1.95 -24.17
N GLN A 48 -16.90 -1.37 -24.94
CA GLN A 48 -17.01 0.08 -25.12
C GLN A 48 -17.78 0.77 -23.99
N ASP A 49 -18.53 0.03 -23.15
CA ASP A 49 -19.32 0.61 -22.07
C ASP A 49 -18.63 0.48 -20.71
N SER A 50 -17.67 1.39 -20.48
CA SER A 50 -16.93 1.48 -19.22
C SER A 50 -17.84 1.68 -18.00
N GLN A 51 -18.98 2.38 -18.15
CA GLN A 51 -19.91 2.63 -17.05
C GLN A 51 -20.60 1.34 -16.60
N LYS A 52 -21.08 0.52 -17.55
CA LYS A 52 -21.64 -0.80 -17.22
C LYS A 52 -20.66 -1.69 -16.46
N ILE A 53 -19.37 -1.64 -16.81
CA ILE A 53 -18.34 -2.41 -16.10
C ILE A 53 -18.19 -1.91 -14.67
N MET A 54 -18.16 -0.59 -14.45
CA MET A 54 -18.09 -0.01 -13.10
C MET A 54 -19.31 -0.37 -12.25
N ASP A 55 -20.51 -0.32 -12.84
CA ASP A 55 -21.75 -0.71 -12.15
C ASP A 55 -21.72 -2.18 -11.72
N ILE A 56 -21.27 -3.08 -12.60
CA ILE A 56 -21.11 -4.51 -12.26
C ILE A 56 -20.07 -4.69 -11.14
N ILE A 57 -18.96 -3.96 -11.18
CA ILE A 57 -17.95 -4.04 -10.11
C ILE A 57 -18.55 -3.58 -8.79
N ARG A 58 -19.28 -2.46 -8.78
CA ARG A 58 -19.96 -1.94 -7.58
C ARG A 58 -20.91 -2.99 -6.99
N ASP A 59 -21.70 -3.63 -7.84
CA ASP A 59 -22.79 -4.51 -7.41
C ASP A 59 -22.29 -5.92 -7.05
N CYS A 60 -21.20 -6.39 -7.65
CA CYS A 60 -20.67 -7.75 -7.44
C CYS A 60 -19.45 -7.84 -6.51
N ALA A 61 -18.87 -6.70 -6.09
CA ALA A 61 -17.66 -6.75 -5.27
C ALA A 61 -17.96 -7.26 -3.84
N PRO A 62 -17.23 -8.29 -3.37
CA PRO A 62 -17.40 -8.91 -2.05
C PRO A 62 -16.83 -8.03 -0.93
N GLY A 63 -17.06 -8.43 0.33
CA GLY A 63 -16.36 -7.88 1.49
C GLY A 63 -16.95 -6.60 2.08
N ALA A 64 -18.08 -6.12 1.56
CA ALA A 64 -18.82 -4.99 2.10
C ALA A 64 -20.27 -5.38 2.38
N VAL A 65 -20.84 -4.84 3.46
CA VAL A 65 -22.30 -4.87 3.64
C VAL A 65 -22.94 -4.17 2.44
N GLU A 66 -24.02 -4.76 1.92
CA GLU A 66 -24.72 -4.25 0.75
C GLU A 66 -25.10 -2.77 0.94
N GLY A 67 -24.85 -1.95 -0.07
CA GLY A 67 -25.13 -0.51 -0.04
C GLY A 67 -24.13 0.37 0.74
N VAL A 68 -23.14 -0.20 1.44
CA VAL A 68 -22.17 0.60 2.19
C VAL A 68 -21.14 1.27 1.28
N PHE A 69 -20.53 0.50 0.39
CA PHE A 69 -19.55 1.02 -0.57
C PHE A 69 -20.24 1.21 -1.93
N ASP A 70 -20.93 2.32 -2.09
CA ASP A 70 -21.80 2.63 -3.23
C ASP A 70 -21.08 3.31 -4.41
N SER A 71 -19.79 3.66 -4.26
CA SER A 71 -19.01 4.33 -5.30
C SER A 71 -17.82 3.50 -5.75
N VAL A 72 -17.59 3.50 -7.07
CA VAL A 72 -16.43 2.89 -7.72
C VAL A 72 -15.92 3.84 -8.80
N THR A 73 -14.60 4.01 -8.91
CA THR A 73 -13.98 4.78 -9.99
C THR A 73 -12.64 4.18 -10.40
N ALA A 74 -12.19 4.47 -11.62
CA ALA A 74 -10.88 4.06 -12.10
C ALA A 74 -9.76 4.86 -11.43
N LEU A 75 -8.62 4.20 -11.17
CA LEU A 75 -7.41 4.87 -10.72
C LEU A 75 -6.81 5.77 -11.80
N ARG A 76 -6.20 6.88 -11.37
CA ARG A 76 -5.64 7.91 -12.24
C ARG A 76 -4.23 8.27 -11.79
N PRO A 77 -3.17 7.82 -12.50
CA PRO A 77 -3.17 6.84 -13.60
C PRO A 77 -3.40 5.39 -13.13
N GLN A 78 -3.59 4.49 -14.10
CA GLN A 78 -3.54 3.04 -13.87
C GLN A 78 -2.10 2.61 -13.57
N ARG A 79 -1.92 1.63 -12.66
CA ARG A 79 -0.60 1.19 -12.20
C ARG A 79 0.20 0.47 -13.29
N LEU A 80 -0.44 -0.48 -13.97
CA LEU A 80 0.16 -1.26 -15.06
C LEU A 80 -0.72 -1.21 -16.31
N TYR A 81 -0.09 -1.31 -17.47
CA TYR A 81 -0.80 -1.45 -18.74
C TYR A 81 -1.49 -2.81 -18.85
N GLY A 82 -2.67 -2.83 -19.47
CA GLY A 82 -3.45 -4.04 -19.74
C GLY A 82 -4.29 -4.57 -18.58
N TYR A 83 -4.32 -3.88 -17.44
CA TYR A 83 -5.15 -4.22 -16.28
C TYR A 83 -5.96 -3.01 -15.79
N LEU A 84 -7.20 -3.26 -15.39
CA LEU A 84 -8.07 -2.24 -14.82
C LEU A 84 -7.93 -2.19 -13.30
N TYR A 85 -7.50 -1.05 -12.80
CA TYR A 85 -7.40 -0.72 -11.38
C TYR A 85 -8.52 0.26 -11.04
N VAL A 86 -9.30 -0.11 -10.03
CA VAL A 86 -10.42 0.69 -9.53
C VAL A 86 -10.36 0.80 -8.02
N ILE A 87 -10.85 1.92 -7.51
CA ILE A 87 -11.08 2.13 -6.07
C ILE A 87 -12.56 2.13 -5.78
N ARG A 88 -12.96 1.41 -4.74
CA ARG A 88 -14.32 1.35 -4.20
C ARG A 88 -14.35 2.01 -2.83
N PHE A 89 -15.34 2.86 -2.59
CA PHE A 89 -15.43 3.68 -1.38
C PHE A 89 -16.90 4.08 -1.10
N PRO A 90 -17.22 4.48 0.14
CA PRO A 90 -18.55 5.00 0.46
C PRO A 90 -18.66 6.48 0.01
N SER A 91 -19.68 6.81 -0.78
CA SER A 91 -19.88 8.16 -1.36
C SER A 91 -20.05 9.25 -0.29
N ILE A 92 -20.48 8.84 0.92
CA ILE A 92 -20.72 9.71 2.07
C ILE A 92 -19.50 10.55 2.46
N ILE A 93 -18.28 10.05 2.17
CA ILE A 93 -17.02 10.73 2.52
C ILE A 93 -16.92 12.12 1.88
N ARG A 94 -17.58 12.33 0.73
CA ARG A 94 -17.61 13.62 0.03
C ARG A 94 -18.43 14.68 0.77
N GLY A 95 -19.45 14.24 1.52
CA GLY A 95 -20.39 15.12 2.22
C GLY A 95 -20.01 15.40 3.68
N MET A 96 -18.98 14.75 4.22
CA MET A 96 -18.49 15.02 5.57
C MET A 96 -17.93 16.44 5.66
N GLN A 97 -17.82 17.00 6.87
CA GLN A 97 -17.53 18.43 7.11
C GLN A 97 -16.30 18.97 6.36
N GLU A 98 -15.23 18.17 6.22
CA GLU A 98 -14.00 18.56 5.52
C GLU A 98 -13.99 18.17 4.04
N GLY A 99 -14.95 17.33 3.61
CA GLY A 99 -15.02 16.72 2.29
C GLY A 99 -13.79 15.86 2.01
N PHE A 100 -13.96 14.56 1.84
CA PHE A 100 -12.84 13.66 1.59
C PHE A 100 -12.84 13.06 0.18
N SER A 101 -11.69 12.58 -0.24
CA SER A 101 -11.49 11.84 -1.49
C SER A 101 -10.83 10.49 -1.23
N ALA A 102 -11.31 9.47 -1.92
CA ALA A 102 -10.69 8.15 -1.92
C ALA A 102 -9.53 8.13 -2.92
N VAL A 103 -8.31 7.98 -2.43
CA VAL A 103 -7.08 8.06 -3.22
C VAL A 103 -6.20 6.85 -2.99
N VAL A 104 -5.17 6.71 -3.82
CA VAL A 104 -4.12 5.71 -3.65
C VAL A 104 -2.76 6.38 -3.48
N LEU A 105 -1.99 5.96 -2.50
CA LEU A 105 -0.60 6.36 -2.35
C LEU A 105 0.31 5.31 -2.99
N ASP A 106 1.14 5.73 -3.93
CA ASP A 106 2.22 4.93 -4.52
C ASP A 106 3.56 5.40 -3.97
N LEU A 107 4.00 4.76 -2.89
CA LEU A 107 5.28 5.03 -2.23
C LEU A 107 6.38 4.04 -2.62
N THR A 108 6.11 3.17 -3.61
CA THR A 108 7.01 2.07 -4.01
C THR A 108 8.38 2.56 -4.46
N ARG A 109 8.49 3.80 -4.94
CA ARG A 109 9.75 4.43 -5.40
C ARG A 109 10.55 5.10 -4.29
N VAL A 110 10.01 5.15 -3.07
CA VAL A 110 10.66 5.73 -1.89
C VAL A 110 10.78 4.72 -0.74
N GLY A 111 10.57 3.43 -1.04
CA GLY A 111 10.62 2.31 -0.11
C GLY A 111 9.32 2.08 0.67
N GLY A 112 8.26 2.83 0.40
CA GLY A 112 6.95 2.59 1.02
C GLY A 112 6.07 1.65 0.20
N HIS A 113 4.83 1.48 0.64
CA HIS A 113 3.84 0.58 0.01
C HIS A 113 2.96 1.30 -1.03
N TYR A 114 2.16 0.50 -1.74
CA TYR A 114 1.07 0.96 -2.60
C TYR A 114 -0.26 0.62 -1.94
N PHE A 115 -1.05 1.63 -1.52
CA PHE A 115 -2.26 1.38 -0.73
C PHE A 115 -3.35 2.46 -0.91
N ALA A 116 -4.60 2.06 -0.71
CA ALA A 116 -5.75 2.98 -0.74
C ALA A 116 -6.01 3.60 0.62
N THR A 117 -6.40 4.88 0.61
CA THR A 117 -6.73 5.65 1.81
C THR A 117 -7.74 6.74 1.47
N VAL A 118 -8.29 7.37 2.50
CA VAL A 118 -9.11 8.57 2.41
C VAL A 118 -8.26 9.77 2.86
N LEU A 119 -8.22 10.85 2.08
CA LEU A 119 -7.58 12.11 2.44
C LEU A 119 -8.59 13.27 2.29
N PRO A 120 -8.41 14.40 3.00
CA PRO A 120 -9.16 15.62 2.74
C PRO A 120 -9.08 15.97 1.26
N SER A 121 -10.19 16.42 0.68
CA SER A 121 -10.30 16.77 -0.74
C SER A 121 -9.38 17.93 -1.13
N ALA A 122 -9.00 18.77 -0.17
CA ALA A 122 -7.98 19.80 -0.33
C ALA A 122 -7.00 19.75 0.84
N LEU A 123 -5.70 19.71 0.55
CA LEU A 123 -4.65 19.56 1.56
C LEU A 123 -3.38 20.33 1.16
N SER A 124 -2.65 20.95 2.09
CA SER A 124 -1.35 21.53 1.74
C SER A 124 -0.31 20.44 1.43
N LEU A 125 0.68 20.74 0.59
CA LEU A 125 1.75 19.76 0.33
C LEU A 125 2.54 19.43 1.60
N ASP A 126 2.77 20.40 2.49
CA ASP A 126 3.47 20.18 3.76
C ASP A 126 2.74 19.19 4.67
N GLN A 127 1.40 19.27 4.71
CA GLN A 127 0.58 18.30 5.42
C GLN A 127 0.71 16.92 4.76
N LEU A 128 0.54 16.83 3.44
CA LEU A 128 0.68 15.56 2.70
C LEU A 128 2.05 14.92 2.94
N GLU A 129 3.11 15.71 2.90
CA GLU A 129 4.48 15.27 3.15
C GLU A 129 4.67 14.80 4.59
N SER A 130 4.12 15.52 5.57
CA SER A 130 4.14 15.11 6.98
C SER A 130 3.45 13.76 7.21
N PHE A 131 2.38 13.47 6.45
CA PHE A 131 1.70 12.18 6.47
C PHE A 131 2.49 11.06 5.76
N VAL A 132 3.10 11.37 4.60
CA VAL A 132 3.81 10.38 3.79
C VAL A 132 5.20 10.04 4.33
N ARG A 133 5.94 11.02 4.85
CA ARG A 133 7.36 10.87 5.22
C ARG A 133 7.63 9.70 6.18
N PRO A 134 6.83 9.46 7.25
CA PRO A 134 7.01 8.31 8.14
C PRO A 134 6.78 6.94 7.47
N LEU A 135 6.18 6.91 6.28
CA LEU A 135 5.87 5.71 5.50
C LEU A 135 6.94 5.41 4.43
N THR A 136 8.06 6.13 4.46
CA THR A 136 9.19 5.97 3.52
C THR A 136 10.43 5.50 4.27
N HIS A 137 11.36 4.83 3.57
CA HIS A 137 12.58 4.30 4.19
C HIS A 137 13.69 5.34 4.43
N TYR A 138 13.59 6.54 3.85
CA TYR A 138 14.70 7.50 3.83
C TYR A 138 14.19 8.88 4.23
N ALA A 139 14.18 9.12 5.55
CA ALA A 139 13.50 10.24 6.17
C ALA A 139 14.12 11.61 5.91
N GLU A 140 15.34 11.70 5.37
CA GLU A 140 16.07 12.98 5.21
C GLU A 140 16.08 13.54 3.79
N GLU A 141 15.75 12.73 2.78
CA GLU A 141 15.79 13.18 1.38
C GLU A 141 14.53 14.00 1.00
N PRO A 142 14.66 14.94 0.04
CA PRO A 142 13.52 15.66 -0.50
C PRO A 142 12.60 14.70 -1.27
N LEU A 143 11.30 14.85 -1.05
CA LEU A 143 10.27 14.09 -1.75
C LEU A 143 9.60 14.97 -2.80
N PHE A 144 9.28 14.38 -3.95
CA PHE A 144 8.52 15.00 -5.02
C PHE A 144 7.21 14.24 -5.23
N PHE A 145 6.11 14.98 -5.28
CA PHE A 145 4.76 14.42 -5.35
C PHE A 145 4.17 14.64 -6.74
N PHE A 146 3.67 13.59 -7.34
CA PHE A 146 2.89 13.64 -8.57
C PHE A 146 1.49 13.15 -8.26
N VAL A 147 0.48 13.97 -8.53
CA VAL A 147 -0.92 13.65 -8.24
C VAL A 147 -1.69 13.53 -9.55
N GLY A 148 -2.38 12.41 -9.73
CA GLY A 148 -3.17 12.16 -10.93
C GLY A 148 -2.29 12.09 -12.18
N PHE A 149 -2.77 12.68 -13.28
CA PHE A 149 -2.06 12.71 -14.55
C PHE A 149 -1.03 13.85 -14.68
N LYS A 150 -0.70 14.57 -13.61
CA LYS A 150 0.25 15.69 -13.70
C LYS A 150 1.63 15.20 -14.12
N THR A 151 2.27 15.97 -15.00
CA THR A 151 3.59 15.67 -15.58
C THR A 151 4.74 16.31 -14.84
N ARG A 152 4.45 17.27 -13.96
CA ARG A 152 5.43 17.96 -13.13
C ARG A 152 5.13 17.70 -11.65
N PRO A 153 6.15 17.71 -10.78
CA PRO A 153 5.95 17.67 -9.34
C PRO A 153 5.00 18.76 -8.88
N TRP A 154 4.23 18.47 -7.82
CA TRP A 154 3.37 19.45 -7.18
C TRP A 154 4.22 20.56 -6.53
N PRO A 155 3.87 21.85 -6.69
CA PRO A 155 4.59 22.95 -6.04
C PRO A 155 4.45 22.90 -4.51
N ARG A 156 5.51 23.23 -3.76
CA ARG A 156 5.53 23.13 -2.29
C ARG A 156 4.46 23.96 -1.57
N GLU A 157 4.23 25.18 -2.05
CA GLU A 157 3.28 26.11 -1.41
C GLU A 157 1.84 25.94 -1.93
N ALA A 158 1.61 25.01 -2.86
CA ALA A 158 0.30 24.82 -3.47
C ALA A 158 -0.56 23.87 -2.65
N ILE A 159 -1.86 24.17 -2.59
CA ILE A 159 -2.88 23.23 -2.13
C ILE A 159 -3.01 22.11 -3.17
N VAL A 160 -3.15 20.89 -2.69
CA VAL A 160 -3.43 19.69 -3.47
C VAL A 160 -4.93 19.43 -3.44
N ASP A 161 -5.58 19.59 -4.58
CA ASP A 161 -6.99 19.22 -4.77
C ASP A 161 -7.05 17.77 -5.27
N PHE A 162 -7.59 16.89 -4.44
CA PHE A 162 -7.77 15.48 -4.75
C PHE A 162 -9.13 15.20 -5.36
N HIS A 163 -9.15 14.24 -6.28
CA HIS A 163 -10.37 13.62 -6.79
C HIS A 163 -10.36 12.14 -6.46
N ASP A 164 -11.54 11.54 -6.38
CA ASP A 164 -11.64 10.10 -6.18
C ASP A 164 -10.92 9.35 -7.31
N GLY A 165 -10.10 8.38 -6.92
CA GLY A 165 -9.26 7.59 -7.83
C GLY A 165 -7.92 8.22 -8.16
N ASP A 166 -7.60 9.43 -7.68
CA ASP A 166 -6.26 9.98 -7.86
C ASP A 166 -5.20 9.08 -7.20
N VAL A 167 -4.12 8.84 -7.95
CA VAL A 167 -2.93 8.19 -7.45
C VAL A 167 -1.89 9.27 -7.15
N VAL A 168 -1.35 9.24 -5.94
CA VAL A 168 -0.24 10.09 -5.49
C VAL A 168 1.03 9.28 -5.58
N THR A 169 1.84 9.54 -6.60
CA THR A 169 3.14 8.90 -6.77
C THR A 169 4.23 9.77 -6.15
N VAL A 170 5.02 9.18 -5.26
CA VAL A 170 6.09 9.87 -4.54
C VAL A 170 7.45 9.36 -5.02
N VAL A 171 8.35 10.28 -5.36
CA VAL A 171 9.68 9.97 -5.92
C VAL A 171 10.75 10.84 -5.28
N ARG A 172 12.02 10.43 -5.44
CA ARG A 172 13.21 11.14 -4.95
C ARG A 172 13.78 12.15 -5.95
N ASP A 173 13.43 11.97 -7.22
CA ASP A 173 13.97 12.78 -8.32
C ASP A 173 12.81 13.38 -9.12
N ALA A 174 12.76 14.71 -9.15
CA ALA A 174 11.77 15.49 -9.90
C ALA A 174 11.73 15.18 -11.40
N SER A 175 12.84 14.67 -11.96
CA SER A 175 12.96 14.30 -13.37
C SER A 175 12.43 12.89 -13.67
N THR A 176 11.99 12.14 -12.65
CA THR A 176 11.50 10.76 -12.81
C THR A 176 10.34 10.71 -13.80
N ILE A 177 10.49 9.87 -14.82
CA ILE A 177 9.42 9.59 -15.77
C ILE A 177 8.47 8.56 -15.16
N ILE A 178 7.23 8.98 -14.92
CA ILE A 178 6.16 8.13 -14.40
C ILE A 178 5.23 7.73 -15.54
N ALA A 179 4.99 6.43 -15.70
CA ALA A 179 4.02 5.92 -16.66
C ALA A 179 2.59 6.38 -16.30
N ARG A 180 1.81 6.79 -17.30
CA ARG A 180 0.49 7.42 -17.10
C ARG A 180 -0.58 6.74 -17.94
N TYR A 181 -0.84 5.48 -17.64
CA TYR A 181 -1.84 4.70 -18.35
C TYR A 181 -3.25 5.20 -17.98
N ARG A 182 -4.07 5.43 -19.01
CA ARG A 182 -5.46 5.86 -18.88
C ARG A 182 -6.38 4.64 -18.88
N ALA A 183 -7.38 4.63 -18.02
CA ALA A 183 -8.34 3.55 -17.99
C ALA A 183 -9.13 3.47 -19.30
N GLU A 184 -9.46 4.63 -19.88
CA GLU A 184 -10.18 4.77 -21.14
C GLU A 184 -9.48 4.05 -22.30
N ALA A 185 -8.14 4.01 -22.27
CA ALA A 185 -7.34 3.34 -23.30
C ALA A 185 -7.61 1.83 -23.37
N MET A 186 -8.05 1.20 -22.28
CA MET A 186 -8.36 -0.24 -22.24
C MET A 186 -9.72 -0.58 -22.86
N PHE A 187 -10.56 0.43 -23.06
CA PHE A 187 -11.90 0.28 -23.65
C PHE A 187 -11.94 0.67 -25.13
N LEU A 188 -10.82 1.16 -25.68
CA LEU A 188 -10.71 1.47 -27.11
C LEU A 188 -10.75 0.19 -27.96
N PRO A 189 -11.29 0.27 -29.20
CA PRO A 189 -11.21 -0.85 -30.14
C PRO A 189 -9.76 -1.29 -30.37
N GLY A 190 -9.49 -2.59 -30.23
CA GLY A 190 -8.14 -3.14 -30.38
C GLY A 190 -7.25 -3.04 -29.13
N ALA A 191 -7.76 -2.53 -28.00
CA ALA A 191 -7.01 -2.53 -26.75
C ALA A 191 -6.69 -3.95 -26.27
N GLU A 192 -5.43 -4.17 -25.91
CA GLU A 192 -4.94 -5.44 -25.39
C GLU A 192 -5.09 -5.47 -23.86
N TRP A 193 -5.82 -6.48 -23.37
CA TRP A 193 -5.91 -6.78 -21.96
C TRP A 193 -4.90 -7.87 -21.63
N CYS A 194 -4.12 -7.68 -20.57
CA CYS A 194 -3.20 -8.72 -20.14
C CYS A 194 -3.98 -9.94 -19.60
N PRO A 195 -3.50 -11.17 -19.89
CA PRO A 195 -4.13 -12.38 -19.38
C PRO A 195 -4.15 -12.44 -17.86
N LEU A 196 -5.24 -12.99 -17.29
CA LEU A 196 -5.40 -13.09 -15.83
C LEU A 196 -4.36 -14.00 -15.16
N HIS A 197 -3.81 -15.00 -15.86
CA HIS A 197 -2.75 -15.85 -15.32
C HIS A 197 -1.37 -15.14 -15.26
N HIS A 198 -1.23 -13.98 -15.93
CA HIS A 198 -0.09 -13.06 -15.73
C HIS A 198 -0.40 -11.99 -14.69
N PHE A 199 -1.60 -12.03 -14.09
CA PHE A 199 -1.95 -11.14 -13.00
C PHE A 199 -1.20 -11.60 -11.76
N PHE A 200 -0.43 -10.69 -11.20
CA PHE A 200 0.43 -10.99 -10.06
C PHE A 200 -0.38 -11.14 -8.79
N ASP A 201 0.05 -12.05 -7.94
CA ASP A 201 -0.46 -12.08 -6.58
C ASP A 201 0.22 -10.96 -5.81
N PHE A 202 -0.59 -10.06 -5.24
CA PHE A 202 -0.08 -9.07 -4.31
C PHE A 202 0.59 -9.83 -3.18
N GLU A 203 1.89 -9.65 -2.99
CA GLU A 203 2.59 -10.19 -1.83
C GLU A 203 1.94 -9.59 -0.59
N ARG A 204 1.15 -10.40 0.11
CA ARG A 204 0.45 -9.99 1.33
C ARG A 204 1.37 -10.30 2.49
N HIS A 205 2.05 -9.29 2.99
CA HIS A 205 2.72 -9.42 4.28
C HIS A 205 1.65 -9.37 5.37
N GLU A 206 1.36 -10.53 5.96
CA GLU A 206 0.46 -10.60 7.10
C GLU A 206 1.12 -10.00 8.34
N ALA A 207 0.40 -9.11 8.99
CA ALA A 207 0.78 -8.45 10.22
C ALA A 207 -0.38 -8.49 11.24
N THR A 208 -0.06 -8.22 12.50
CA THR A 208 -1.05 -7.88 13.52
C THR A 208 -1.05 -6.37 13.71
N CYS A 209 -2.23 -5.75 13.62
CA CYS A 209 -2.38 -4.34 13.93
C CYS A 209 -2.46 -4.16 15.44
N VAL A 210 -1.48 -3.53 16.06
CA VAL A 210 -1.51 -3.17 17.47
C VAL A 210 -1.93 -1.72 17.60
N THR A 211 -2.93 -1.43 18.41
CA THR A 211 -3.44 -0.06 18.66
C THR A 211 -3.14 0.36 20.09
N TYR A 212 -2.53 1.54 20.26
CA TYR A 212 -2.17 2.11 21.55
C TYR A 212 -2.20 3.63 21.47
N GLN A 213 -2.92 4.30 22.38
CA GLN A 213 -3.06 5.77 22.42
C GLN A 213 -3.37 6.38 21.04
N ASP A 214 -4.38 5.82 20.37
CA ASP A 214 -4.80 6.20 19.01
C ASP A 214 -3.78 5.98 17.88
N ARG A 215 -2.61 5.43 18.20
CA ARG A 215 -1.60 5.00 17.24
C ARG A 215 -1.79 3.54 16.88
N ARG A 216 -1.17 3.16 15.76
CA ARG A 216 -1.19 1.84 15.14
C ARG A 216 0.21 1.40 14.79
N TYR A 217 0.48 0.14 15.05
CA TYR A 217 1.76 -0.49 14.78
C TYR A 217 1.49 -1.80 14.05
N CYS A 218 2.20 -2.05 12.96
CA CYS A 218 2.14 -3.33 12.27
C CYS A 218 3.24 -4.25 12.80
N VAL A 219 2.85 -5.31 13.50
CA VAL A 219 3.78 -6.31 14.02
C VAL A 219 3.71 -7.55 13.14
N ARG A 220 4.78 -7.82 12.38
CA ARG A 220 4.91 -9.03 11.56
C ARG A 220 5.39 -10.20 12.43
N GLN A 221 5.04 -11.43 12.04
CA GLN A 221 5.37 -12.64 12.83
C GLN A 221 6.88 -12.79 13.08
N TYR A 222 7.71 -12.50 12.10
CA TYR A 222 9.16 -12.63 12.23
C TYR A 222 9.80 -11.53 13.10
N HIS A 223 9.07 -10.46 13.47
CA HIS A 223 9.59 -9.42 14.39
C HIS A 223 9.71 -9.90 15.84
N HIS A 224 8.99 -10.97 16.21
CA HIS A 224 8.88 -11.44 17.59
C HIS A 224 9.15 -12.95 17.71
N TYR A 225 10.07 -13.47 16.88
CA TYR A 225 10.41 -14.88 16.95
C TYR A 225 11.01 -15.24 18.32
N GLY A 226 10.38 -16.17 19.03
CA GLY A 226 10.81 -16.58 20.37
C GLY A 226 10.20 -15.76 21.53
N GLU A 227 9.36 -14.78 21.24
CA GLU A 227 8.62 -13.99 22.22
C GLU A 227 7.11 -14.06 21.93
N THR A 228 6.28 -13.89 22.95
CA THR A 228 4.84 -13.69 22.75
C THR A 228 4.57 -12.29 22.19
N LEU A 229 3.45 -12.11 21.49
CA LEU A 229 3.05 -10.78 21.00
C LEU A 229 2.97 -9.75 22.14
N VAL A 230 2.52 -10.16 23.32
CA VAL A 230 2.42 -9.30 24.51
C VAL A 230 3.81 -8.83 24.95
N GLU A 231 4.77 -9.75 25.08
CA GLU A 231 6.15 -9.42 25.44
C GLU A 231 6.78 -8.47 24.43
N HIS A 232 6.62 -8.77 23.14
CA HIS A 232 7.14 -7.93 22.07
C HIS A 232 6.53 -6.53 22.07
N VAL A 233 5.20 -6.40 22.17
CA VAL A 233 4.51 -5.11 22.22
C VAL A 233 4.92 -4.32 23.46
N THR A 234 5.04 -4.98 24.61
CA THR A 234 5.49 -4.36 25.85
C THR A 234 6.92 -3.82 25.71
N GLY A 235 7.83 -4.58 25.10
CA GLY A 235 9.19 -4.15 24.82
C GLY A 235 9.25 -3.00 23.80
N LEU A 236 8.54 -3.14 22.68
CA LEU A 236 8.51 -2.17 21.58
C LEU A 236 7.97 -0.80 22.04
N LEU A 237 6.88 -0.80 22.80
CA LEU A 237 6.23 0.41 23.28
C LEU A 237 6.75 0.88 24.65
N ARG A 238 7.72 0.15 25.24
CA ARG A 238 8.30 0.41 26.56
C ARG A 238 7.24 0.49 27.67
N LEU A 239 6.28 -0.43 27.63
CA LEU A 239 5.18 -0.52 28.58
C LEU A 239 5.57 -1.43 29.76
N ASP A 240 4.82 -1.33 30.85
CA ASP A 240 4.85 -2.32 31.94
C ASP A 240 3.70 -3.29 31.73
N SER A 241 4.00 -4.59 31.60
CA SER A 241 2.98 -5.63 31.37
C SER A 241 1.97 -5.74 32.51
N LYS A 242 2.28 -5.22 33.70
CA LYS A 242 1.35 -5.15 34.84
C LYS A 242 0.44 -3.92 34.81
N ARG A 243 0.72 -2.94 33.94
CA ARG A 243 -0.01 -1.69 33.84
C ARG A 243 -0.74 -1.56 32.52
N ILE A 244 -0.99 -2.68 31.84
CA ILE A 244 -1.71 -2.71 30.59
C ILE A 244 -2.68 -3.88 30.57
N VAL A 245 -3.74 -3.71 29.79
CA VAL A 245 -4.65 -4.78 29.41
C VAL A 245 -4.72 -4.81 27.87
N LEU A 246 -4.80 -6.03 27.32
CA LEU A 246 -4.87 -6.23 25.88
C LEU A 246 -6.17 -6.95 25.51
N CYS A 247 -6.73 -6.59 24.36
CA CYS A 247 -7.86 -7.29 23.75
C CYS A 247 -7.62 -7.50 22.26
N SER A 248 -7.91 -8.70 21.75
CA SER A 248 -7.75 -9.04 20.34
C SER A 248 -9.09 -9.15 19.63
N PHE A 249 -9.13 -8.67 18.39
CA PHE A 249 -10.29 -8.68 17.51
C PHE A 249 -9.91 -9.28 16.15
N PRO A 250 -10.67 -10.28 15.65
CA PRO A 250 -10.55 -10.68 14.26
C PRO A 250 -11.12 -9.58 13.36
N ILE A 251 -10.37 -9.18 12.33
CA ILE A 251 -10.82 -8.20 11.32
C ILE A 251 -10.54 -8.67 9.88
N CYS A 252 -9.71 -9.69 9.68
CA CYS A 252 -9.45 -10.46 8.46
C CYS A 252 -8.90 -9.70 7.22
N ASP A 253 -9.32 -8.47 6.97
CA ASP A 253 -9.02 -7.72 5.75
C ASP A 253 -8.59 -6.27 6.02
N LEU A 254 -8.15 -5.93 7.24
CA LEU A 254 -7.74 -4.57 7.57
C LEU A 254 -6.47 -4.19 6.80
N ASP A 255 -6.55 -3.13 5.98
CA ASP A 255 -5.36 -2.49 5.40
C ASP A 255 -4.81 -1.47 6.40
N VAL A 256 -3.55 -1.64 6.77
CA VAL A 256 -2.78 -0.63 7.51
C VAL A 256 -1.63 -0.15 6.63
N GLN A 257 -1.95 0.79 5.74
CA GLN A 257 -0.98 1.47 4.87
C GLN A 257 -0.22 0.50 3.96
N GLY A 258 -0.94 -0.49 3.42
CA GLY A 258 -0.41 -1.53 2.53
C GLY A 258 -0.06 -2.84 3.23
N GLU A 259 -0.11 -2.89 4.56
CA GLU A 259 0.04 -4.13 5.33
C GLU A 259 -1.31 -4.81 5.57
N LEU A 260 -1.38 -6.13 5.34
CA LEU A 260 -2.58 -6.91 5.64
C LEU A 260 -2.63 -7.27 7.12
N CYS A 261 -3.61 -6.75 7.84
CA CYS A 261 -3.86 -7.13 9.22
C CYS A 261 -5.08 -8.03 9.34
N THR A 262 -4.86 -9.28 9.77
CA THR A 262 -5.93 -10.26 10.02
C THR A 262 -6.48 -10.15 11.44
N PHE A 263 -5.68 -9.58 12.35
CA PHE A 263 -6.04 -9.29 13.74
C PHE A 263 -5.73 -7.85 14.11
N LEU A 264 -6.56 -7.30 15.00
CA LEU A 264 -6.33 -6.05 15.70
C LEU A 264 -6.19 -6.32 17.19
N VAL A 265 -5.12 -5.82 17.81
CA VAL A 265 -4.86 -5.92 19.26
C VAL A 265 -4.92 -4.52 19.85
N ALA A 266 -5.88 -4.28 20.72
CA ALA A 266 -6.00 -3.06 21.51
C ALA A 266 -5.16 -3.16 22.76
N VAL A 267 -4.37 -2.13 23.04
CA VAL A 267 -3.60 -1.97 24.28
C VAL A 267 -4.16 -0.77 25.02
N HIS A 268 -4.51 -0.95 26.29
CA HIS A 268 -5.01 0.11 27.14
C HIS A 268 -4.26 0.16 28.47
N ASP A 269 -3.95 1.36 28.95
CA ASP A 269 -3.24 1.57 30.20
C ASP A 269 -4.15 1.27 31.41
N LEU A 270 -3.57 0.66 32.44
CA LEU A 270 -4.20 0.42 33.72
C LEU A 270 -3.65 1.38 34.78
N PRO A 271 -4.49 1.80 35.75
CA PRO A 271 -4.04 2.43 36.99
C PRO A 271 -3.00 1.57 37.73
N GLU A 272 -2.14 2.20 38.54
CA GLU A 272 -1.06 1.53 39.27
C GLU A 272 -1.54 0.43 40.23
N ASP A 273 -2.73 0.64 40.79
CA ASP A 273 -3.38 -0.18 41.80
C ASP A 273 -4.31 -1.26 41.20
N ALA A 274 -4.44 -1.34 39.87
CA ALA A 274 -5.43 -2.19 39.20
C ALA A 274 -5.27 -3.71 39.46
N HIS A 275 -4.09 -4.15 39.88
CA HIS A 275 -3.78 -5.54 40.18
C HIS A 275 -3.30 -5.77 41.62
N GLU A 276 -3.51 -4.79 42.51
CA GLU A 276 -3.14 -4.95 43.92
C GLU A 276 -4.02 -6.00 44.62
N PRO A 277 -3.44 -6.81 45.54
CA PRO A 277 -4.21 -7.76 46.34
C PRO A 277 -5.27 -7.03 47.18
N GLY A 278 -6.56 -7.24 46.87
CA GLY A 278 -7.68 -6.59 47.55
C GLY A 278 -8.37 -5.49 46.73
N ALA A 279 -7.89 -5.19 45.52
CA ALA A 279 -8.60 -4.33 44.57
C ALA A 279 -9.99 -4.89 44.25
N ALA A 280 -10.95 -4.00 44.03
CA ALA A 280 -12.30 -4.37 43.62
C ALA A 280 -12.26 -5.08 42.25
N PRO A 281 -13.17 -6.06 41.99
CA PRO A 281 -13.22 -6.72 40.70
C PRO A 281 -13.51 -5.69 39.60
N ARG A 282 -12.60 -5.60 38.63
CA ARG A 282 -12.68 -4.72 37.46
C ARG A 282 -13.22 -5.50 36.27
N GLU A 283 -14.13 -4.89 35.52
CA GLU A 283 -14.65 -5.43 34.26
C GLU A 283 -14.16 -4.54 33.11
N ASP A 284 -13.24 -5.05 32.30
CA ASP A 284 -12.71 -4.35 31.13
C ASP A 284 -13.45 -4.80 29.87
N ILE A 285 -14.20 -3.88 29.28
CA ILE A 285 -14.99 -4.13 28.07
C ILE A 285 -14.33 -3.37 26.93
N PHE A 286 -13.85 -4.12 25.94
CA PHE A 286 -13.36 -3.56 24.70
C PHE A 286 -14.39 -3.73 23.59
N VAL A 287 -14.56 -2.69 22.79
CA VAL A 287 -15.43 -2.70 21.62
C VAL A 287 -14.67 -2.17 20.43
N LEU A 288 -14.50 -2.99 19.39
CA LEU A 288 -13.96 -2.54 18.12
C LEU A 288 -15.07 -1.86 17.32
N CYS A 289 -14.97 -0.54 17.18
CA CYS A 289 -15.85 0.25 16.34
C CYS A 289 -15.27 0.29 14.91
N ASP A 290 -15.86 -0.50 14.02
CA ASP A 290 -15.49 -0.52 12.60
C ASP A 290 -16.19 0.62 11.86
N PHE A 291 -15.42 1.67 11.55
CA PHE A 291 -15.88 2.87 10.86
C PHE A 291 -15.50 2.89 9.36
N ARG A 292 -14.99 1.79 8.80
CA ARG A 292 -14.65 1.70 7.37
C ARG A 292 -15.82 2.05 6.43
N PRO A 293 -17.08 1.70 6.73
CA PRO A 293 -18.26 2.18 5.98
C PRO A 293 -18.40 3.70 5.87
N LEU A 294 -17.74 4.45 6.74
CA LEU A 294 -17.75 5.92 6.77
C LEU A 294 -16.48 6.51 6.16
N GLY A 295 -15.61 5.67 5.57
CA GLY A 295 -14.29 6.08 5.09
C GLY A 295 -13.35 6.46 6.22
N LEU A 296 -13.56 5.92 7.42
CA LEU A 296 -12.72 6.13 8.59
C LEU A 296 -12.08 4.83 9.03
N LYS A 297 -10.97 4.95 9.77
CA LYS A 297 -10.25 3.77 10.24
C LYS A 297 -10.95 3.16 11.48
N PRO A 298 -10.90 1.82 11.70
CA PRO A 298 -11.50 1.20 12.89
C PRO A 298 -10.90 1.70 14.22
N ARG A 299 -11.70 2.04 15.23
CA ARG A 299 -11.20 2.50 16.54
C ARG A 299 -11.68 1.58 17.64
N VAL A 300 -10.95 1.53 18.77
CA VAL A 300 -11.34 0.71 19.90
C VAL A 300 -11.80 1.62 21.04
N VAL A 301 -12.97 1.29 21.59
CA VAL A 301 -13.47 1.90 22.82
C VAL A 301 -13.20 0.94 23.97
N HIS A 302 -12.59 1.47 25.03
CA HIS A 302 -12.44 0.80 26.31
C HIS A 302 -13.45 1.41 27.30
N THR A 303 -14.20 0.56 27.99
CA THR A 303 -15.24 0.97 28.94
C THR A 303 -15.40 -0.07 30.05
N HIS A 304 -16.07 0.32 31.13
CA HIS A 304 -16.45 -0.55 32.24
C HIS A 304 -17.96 -0.84 32.27
N VAL A 305 -18.70 -0.32 31.29
CA VAL A 305 -20.15 -0.49 31.20
C VAL A 305 -20.49 -1.04 29.81
N PRO A 306 -21.31 -2.10 29.69
CA PRO A 306 -21.69 -2.69 28.41
C PRO A 306 -22.73 -1.86 27.64
N LEU A 307 -22.59 -0.53 27.67
CA LEU A 307 -23.54 0.42 27.09
C LEU A 307 -22.78 1.58 26.46
N LEU A 308 -22.92 1.74 25.15
CA LEU A 308 -22.38 2.87 24.40
C LEU A 308 -23.51 3.84 24.06
N HIS A 309 -23.22 5.14 24.14
CA HIS A 309 -24.12 6.18 23.63
C HIS A 309 -23.63 6.61 22.24
N ILE A 310 -24.42 6.32 21.21
CA ILE A 310 -24.02 6.44 19.81
C ILE A 310 -23.61 7.89 19.46
N PRO A 311 -24.37 8.95 19.83
CA PRO A 311 -23.97 10.34 19.58
C PRO A 311 -22.66 10.73 20.27
N SER A 312 -22.40 10.22 21.49
CA SER A 312 -21.14 10.49 22.19
C SER A 312 -19.97 9.82 21.48
N VAL A 313 -20.11 8.53 21.12
CA VAL A 313 -19.10 7.81 20.34
C VAL A 313 -18.81 8.53 19.02
N ALA A 314 -19.85 8.98 18.32
CA ALA A 314 -19.69 9.76 17.09
C ALA A 314 -18.90 11.05 17.34
N SER A 315 -19.25 11.80 18.37
CA SER A 315 -18.56 13.04 18.76
C SER A 315 -17.10 12.80 19.13
N ASP A 316 -16.82 11.78 19.94
CA ASP A 316 -15.46 11.46 20.41
C ASP A 316 -14.52 11.09 19.25
N PHE A 317 -15.06 10.52 18.18
CA PHE A 317 -14.33 10.18 16.97
C PHE A 317 -14.47 11.21 15.83
N GLY A 318 -15.05 12.39 16.10
CA GLY A 318 -15.19 13.47 15.10
C GLY A 318 -16.11 13.13 13.93
N ILE A 319 -17.05 12.21 14.10
CA ILE A 319 -17.96 11.74 13.05
C ILE A 319 -19.13 12.71 12.94
N ILE A 320 -19.12 13.51 11.88
CA ILE A 320 -20.18 14.44 11.55
C ILE A 320 -20.74 14.07 10.17
N LEU A 321 -21.96 13.52 10.18
CA LEU A 321 -22.66 13.08 8.98
C LEU A 321 -23.47 14.24 8.35
N PRO A 322 -23.69 14.24 7.03
CA PRO A 322 -24.64 15.14 6.39
C PRO A 322 -26.05 14.95 6.98
N GLY A 323 -26.84 16.03 7.03
CA GLY A 323 -28.15 16.04 7.69
C GLY A 323 -29.22 15.11 7.12
N VAL A 324 -28.97 14.46 5.97
CA VAL A 324 -29.86 13.44 5.39
C VAL A 324 -29.53 12.02 5.87
N TYR A 325 -28.50 11.87 6.71
CA TYR A 325 -28.07 10.59 7.27
C TYR A 325 -28.04 10.62 8.79
N THR A 326 -28.22 9.45 9.38
CA THR A 326 -27.98 9.15 10.80
C THR A 326 -27.00 8.00 10.93
N LEU A 327 -26.47 7.80 12.13
CA LEU A 327 -25.52 6.72 12.37
C LEU A 327 -26.27 5.40 12.62
N GLY A 328 -26.10 4.47 11.68
CA GLY A 328 -26.54 3.08 11.78
C GLY A 328 -25.48 2.21 12.44
N THR A 329 -25.91 1.09 13.04
CA THR A 329 -25.02 0.13 13.71
C THR A 329 -25.41 -1.31 13.35
N VAL A 330 -24.42 -2.18 13.13
CA VAL A 330 -24.59 -3.65 13.07
C VAL A 330 -23.77 -4.28 14.19
N GLY A 331 -24.36 -5.22 14.89
CA GLY A 331 -23.83 -5.76 16.15
C GLY A 331 -24.41 -5.05 17.37
N GLY A 332 -24.40 -5.75 18.52
CA GLY A 332 -25.01 -5.26 19.76
C GLY A 332 -26.55 -5.19 19.72
N ARG A 333 -27.16 -4.71 20.80
CA ARG A 333 -28.62 -4.49 20.92
C ARG A 333 -28.91 -3.01 21.10
N ARG A 334 -29.48 -2.38 20.08
CA ARG A 334 -29.80 -0.94 20.06
C ARG A 334 -31.17 -0.65 20.68
N ARG A 335 -31.26 0.40 21.51
CA ARG A 335 -32.49 1.00 22.02
C ARG A 335 -32.36 2.51 21.98
N GLY A 336 -32.99 3.16 21.01
CA GLY A 336 -32.78 4.59 20.71
C GLY A 336 -31.32 4.86 20.36
N ASP A 337 -30.71 5.81 21.06
CA ASP A 337 -29.31 6.21 20.88
C ASP A 337 -28.31 5.43 21.73
N ARG A 338 -28.79 4.39 22.44
CA ARG A 338 -27.95 3.54 23.29
C ARG A 338 -27.79 2.17 22.69
N LEU A 339 -26.56 1.68 22.69
CA LEU A 339 -26.19 0.37 22.18
C LEU A 339 -25.64 -0.49 23.32
N ARG A 340 -26.35 -1.58 23.66
CA ARG A 340 -25.82 -2.58 24.58
C ARG A 340 -24.85 -3.50 23.82
N VAL A 341 -23.64 -3.62 24.32
CA VAL A 341 -22.54 -4.36 23.69
C VAL A 341 -22.16 -5.58 24.53
N GLU A 342 -21.64 -6.61 23.86
CA GLU A 342 -21.00 -7.73 24.54
C GLU A 342 -19.49 -7.43 24.68
N PRO A 343 -18.81 -7.96 25.71
CA PRO A 343 -17.36 -7.84 25.82
C PRO A 343 -16.65 -8.38 24.58
N ASN A 344 -15.63 -7.65 24.11
CA ASN A 344 -14.80 -8.02 22.97
C ASN A 344 -15.58 -8.19 21.66
N SER A 345 -16.64 -7.39 21.49
CA SER A 345 -17.44 -7.38 20.27
C SER A 345 -16.97 -6.33 19.26
N THR A 346 -17.21 -6.60 17.99
CA THR A 346 -17.03 -5.65 16.89
C THR A 346 -18.38 -5.06 16.52
N ILE A 347 -18.47 -3.73 16.50
CA ILE A 347 -19.66 -2.98 16.08
C ILE A 347 -19.33 -2.26 14.78
N LEU A 348 -20.09 -2.55 13.73
CA LEU A 348 -19.97 -1.86 12.45
C LEU A 348 -20.85 -0.61 12.45
N PHE A 349 -20.27 0.54 12.15
CA PHE A 349 -20.96 1.81 12.06
C PHE A 349 -21.07 2.25 10.60
N TYR A 350 -22.25 2.68 10.17
CA TYR A 350 -22.50 3.07 8.78
C TYR A 350 -23.46 4.26 8.68
N ALA A 351 -23.46 4.95 7.55
CA ALA A 351 -24.39 6.05 7.30
C ALA A 351 -25.74 5.48 6.86
N GLN A 352 -26.77 5.68 7.68
CA GLN A 352 -28.13 5.25 7.43
C GLN A 352 -28.96 6.44 6.93
N PRO A 353 -29.58 6.38 5.73
CA PRO A 353 -30.48 7.42 5.26
C PRO A 353 -31.62 7.64 6.25
N ILE A 354 -31.93 8.90 6.57
CA ILE A 354 -33.15 9.22 7.31
C ILE A 354 -34.31 8.93 6.38
N ALA A 355 -35.20 8.01 6.76
CA ALA A 355 -36.41 7.77 6.00
C ALA A 355 -37.19 9.10 5.94
N SER A 356 -37.34 9.66 4.75
CA SER A 356 -38.36 10.68 4.52
C SER A 356 -39.69 9.97 4.74
N ASP A 357 -40.45 10.36 5.76
CA ASP A 357 -41.79 9.84 5.98
C ASP A 357 -42.64 10.08 4.72
N SER A 358 -42.68 9.10 3.83
CA SER A 358 -43.75 8.96 2.86
C SER A 358 -44.99 8.64 3.67
N SER A 359 -45.72 9.71 3.99
CA SER A 359 -47.05 9.75 4.60
C SER A 359 -47.81 8.42 4.46
N SER A 360 -47.75 7.59 5.50
CA SER A 360 -48.72 6.51 5.70
C SER A 360 -49.62 6.91 6.85
N SER A 361 -50.73 7.56 6.48
CA SER A 361 -51.89 7.80 7.32
C SER A 361 -52.30 6.48 7.99
N SER A 362 -51.97 6.33 9.26
CA SER A 362 -52.52 5.30 10.15
C SER A 362 -53.12 6.03 11.33
N ALA A 363 -54.42 5.82 11.54
CA ALA A 363 -55.28 6.58 12.43
C ALA A 363 -54.73 6.70 13.86
N GLU A 364 -54.83 7.91 14.41
CA GLU A 364 -54.55 8.25 15.81
C GLU A 364 -55.57 7.59 16.74
N ASP A 365 -55.09 6.83 17.73
CA ASP A 365 -55.80 6.62 18.99
C ASP A 365 -55.59 7.86 19.89
N PRO A 366 -56.59 8.32 20.65
CA PRO A 366 -56.49 9.55 21.43
C PRO A 366 -55.57 9.39 22.65
N PRO A 367 -54.85 10.44 23.07
CA PRO A 367 -53.92 10.36 24.20
C PRO A 367 -54.67 10.37 25.54
N GLU A 368 -54.27 9.48 26.44
CA GLU A 368 -54.62 9.57 27.87
C GLU A 368 -53.97 10.81 28.51
N PRO A 369 -54.62 11.44 29.52
CA PRO A 369 -54.08 12.62 30.17
C PRO A 369 -52.86 12.28 31.02
N ALA A 370 -51.81 13.09 30.90
CA ALA A 370 -50.60 13.00 31.71
C ALA A 370 -50.90 13.26 33.21
N PRO A 371 -50.26 12.55 34.15
CA PRO A 371 -50.33 12.89 35.56
C PRO A 371 -49.54 14.17 35.83
N ASP A 372 -50.10 15.04 36.67
CA ASP A 372 -49.53 16.31 37.10
C ASP A 372 -48.07 16.18 37.59
N ALA A 373 -47.22 17.07 37.10
CA ALA A 373 -45.84 17.20 37.53
C ALA A 373 -45.79 17.69 39.00
N GLN A 374 -45.56 16.77 39.93
CA GLN A 374 -45.09 17.14 41.27
C GLN A 374 -43.63 17.56 41.19
N GLU A 375 -43.36 18.83 41.53
CA GLU A 375 -42.01 19.34 41.78
C GLU A 375 -41.37 18.54 42.93
N ASP A 376 -40.17 18.00 42.68
CA ASP A 376 -39.35 17.32 43.68
C ASP A 376 -38.77 18.36 44.67
N PRO A 377 -39.18 18.37 45.95
CA PRO A 377 -38.76 19.37 46.92
C PRO A 377 -37.32 19.17 47.43
N THR A 378 -36.57 18.20 46.90
CA THR A 378 -35.19 17.91 47.34
C THR A 378 -34.11 18.69 46.58
N LEU A 379 -34.47 19.49 45.57
CA LEU A 379 -33.53 20.26 44.75
C LEU A 379 -33.53 21.76 45.11
N PRO A 380 -32.37 22.38 45.40
CA PRO A 380 -32.31 23.80 45.73
C PRO A 380 -32.55 24.69 44.48
N PRO A 381 -33.23 25.85 44.63
CA PRO A 381 -33.52 26.73 43.51
C PRO A 381 -32.24 27.35 42.92
N GLY A 382 -32.03 27.20 41.60
CA GLY A 382 -30.94 27.86 40.87
C GLY A 382 -29.95 26.95 40.11
N HIS A 383 -30.17 25.63 40.06
CA HIS A 383 -29.34 24.72 39.26
C HIS A 383 -29.84 24.58 37.80
N SER A 384 -28.90 24.44 36.87
CA SER A 384 -29.05 24.54 35.41
C SER A 384 -29.93 23.47 34.74
N TRP A 385 -30.60 22.61 35.50
CA TRP A 385 -31.44 21.54 34.98
C TRP A 385 -32.93 21.92 34.88
N ASN A 386 -33.34 23.11 35.37
CA ASN A 386 -34.73 23.60 35.33
C ASN A 386 -34.97 24.82 34.41
N ALA A 387 -34.06 25.16 33.49
CA ALA A 387 -34.28 26.29 32.58
C ALA A 387 -34.94 25.83 31.27
N GLY A 388 -36.27 25.86 31.24
CA GLY A 388 -37.05 25.89 30.00
C GLY A 388 -36.75 27.15 29.18
N GLU A 389 -36.74 26.98 27.87
CA GLU A 389 -36.31 27.94 26.85
C GLU A 389 -36.88 29.35 27.00
N SER A 390 -36.03 30.38 26.88
CA SER A 390 -36.36 31.61 26.14
C SER A 390 -35.12 32.48 25.82
N SER A 391 -34.96 32.70 24.50
CA SER A 391 -34.40 33.88 23.81
C SER A 391 -32.94 34.34 23.99
N SER A 392 -32.17 34.12 22.91
CA SER A 392 -31.30 35.09 22.19
C SER A 392 -30.52 36.18 22.96
N THR A 393 -29.19 36.15 22.89
CA THR A 393 -28.35 37.18 22.21
C THR A 393 -26.83 36.96 22.39
N ALA A 394 -26.09 37.37 21.35
CA ALA A 394 -24.67 37.74 21.31
C ALA A 394 -23.57 36.66 21.48
N ARG A 395 -22.94 36.31 20.33
CA ARG A 395 -21.60 35.69 20.24
C ARG A 395 -20.52 36.66 20.73
N PRO A 396 -19.52 36.19 21.49
CA PRO A 396 -18.16 36.66 21.34
C PRO A 396 -17.39 35.70 20.42
N ALA A 397 -16.60 36.28 19.52
CA ALA A 397 -15.66 35.56 18.68
C ALA A 397 -14.54 34.98 19.56
N ALA A 398 -14.53 33.66 19.71
CA ALA A 398 -13.37 32.91 20.17
C ALA A 398 -12.86 32.11 18.98
N SER A 399 -11.64 32.45 18.55
CA SER A 399 -10.85 31.70 17.59
C SER A 399 -10.47 30.35 18.21
N SER A 400 -11.31 29.34 18.02
CA SER A 400 -11.00 27.96 18.37
C SER A 400 -10.48 27.26 17.11
N GLN A 401 -9.16 27.17 17.00
CA GLN A 401 -8.46 26.32 16.05
C GLN A 401 -8.80 24.85 16.40
N HIS A 402 -9.80 24.28 15.74
CA HIS A 402 -10.06 22.85 15.76
C HIS A 402 -9.73 22.27 14.39
N SER A 403 -8.54 21.70 14.29
CA SER A 403 -8.05 20.89 13.17
C SER A 403 -7.63 19.56 13.79
N HIS A 404 -8.57 18.66 14.03
CA HIS A 404 -8.33 17.35 14.64
C HIS A 404 -9.13 16.26 13.92
N VAL A 405 -8.73 15.96 12.69
CA VAL A 405 -8.98 14.64 12.05
C VAL A 405 -7.66 14.05 11.52
N TRP A 406 -6.64 14.90 11.35
CA TRP A 406 -5.41 14.57 10.63
C TRP A 406 -4.13 14.66 11.47
N GLY A 407 -4.24 15.15 12.70
CA GLY A 407 -3.12 15.36 13.63
C GLY A 407 -2.84 14.18 14.55
N ASP A 408 -2.91 12.94 14.07
CA ASP A 408 -2.35 11.82 14.81
C ASP A 408 -0.83 11.88 14.62
N SER A 409 -0.07 12.18 15.68
CA SER A 409 1.39 12.21 15.66
C SER A 409 1.93 10.79 15.46
N TRP A 410 2.56 10.50 14.31
CA TRP A 410 3.11 9.16 13.99
C TRP A 410 4.63 9.09 14.05
N THR A 411 5.13 8.09 14.77
CA THR A 411 6.53 7.62 14.71
C THR A 411 6.56 6.35 13.87
N GLY A 412 7.43 6.36 12.85
CA GLY A 412 7.43 5.42 11.73
C GLY A 412 7.71 3.96 12.06
N THR A 413 7.56 3.16 11.02
CA THR A 413 8.12 1.81 10.87
C THR A 413 9.58 1.86 11.32
N SER A 414 9.96 1.02 12.28
CA SER A 414 11.35 0.90 12.72
C SER A 414 12.20 0.41 11.55
N ALA A 415 12.86 1.34 10.86
CA ALA A 415 13.98 1.03 10.00
C ALA A 415 15.10 0.52 10.91
N TYR A 416 15.27 -0.80 10.97
CA TYR A 416 16.45 -1.40 11.56
C TYR A 416 17.64 -1.03 10.66
N GLY A 417 18.33 0.05 11.00
CA GLY A 417 19.70 0.25 10.56
C GLY A 417 20.57 -0.82 11.24
N GLU A 418 21.18 -1.68 10.44
CA GLU A 418 22.25 -2.56 10.89
C GLU A 418 23.35 -1.72 11.54
N THR A 419 23.38 -1.74 12.87
CA THR A 419 24.53 -1.25 13.62
C THR A 419 25.51 -2.41 13.71
N THR A 420 26.53 -2.40 12.86
CA THR A 420 27.69 -3.29 12.95
C THR A 420 28.42 -3.01 14.26
N VAL A 421 28.12 -3.78 15.30
CA VAL A 421 28.96 -3.85 16.50
C VAL A 421 30.14 -4.76 16.18
N ALA A 422 31.31 -4.15 16.00
CA ALA A 422 32.58 -4.85 15.92
C ALA A 422 32.72 -5.79 17.13
N ARG A 423 32.80 -7.09 16.86
CA ARG A 423 33.06 -8.11 17.87
C ARG A 423 34.40 -8.74 17.56
N GLU A 424 35.30 -8.61 18.52
CA GLU A 424 36.70 -9.03 18.47
C GLU A 424 36.83 -10.55 18.26
N ASP A 425 37.79 -10.92 17.41
CA ASP A 425 38.21 -12.29 17.11
C ASP A 425 38.74 -13.02 18.35
N PRO A 426 38.56 -14.36 18.40
CA PRO A 426 39.60 -15.21 18.96
C PRO A 426 40.04 -16.31 17.98
N VAL A 427 41.31 -16.21 17.60
CA VAL A 427 42.35 -17.25 17.58
C VAL A 427 42.04 -18.60 16.90
N ALA A 428 42.84 -18.87 15.87
CA ALA A 428 42.96 -20.08 15.07
C ALA A 428 43.27 -21.37 15.86
N CYS A 429 42.82 -22.51 15.33
CA CYS A 429 43.44 -23.81 15.56
C CYS A 429 43.49 -24.65 14.27
N GLU A 430 44.60 -25.38 14.16
CA GLU A 430 45.22 -26.06 13.03
C GLU A 430 44.42 -27.21 12.38
N ALA A 431 44.71 -27.44 11.09
CA ALA A 431 44.38 -28.66 10.36
C ALA A 431 45.44 -29.76 10.58
N PRO A 432 45.09 -31.05 10.36
CA PRO A 432 46.09 -32.06 10.05
C PRO A 432 45.94 -32.66 8.63
N PRO A 433 47.02 -33.25 8.08
CA PRO A 433 47.15 -33.59 6.65
C PRO A 433 47.04 -35.09 6.37
N THR A 434 46.77 -35.47 5.10
CA THR A 434 47.31 -36.70 4.48
C THR A 434 47.04 -36.70 2.96
N GLY A 435 48.08 -37.02 2.16
CA GLY A 435 48.06 -37.10 0.70
C GLY A 435 47.71 -38.49 0.13
N PRO A 436 48.38 -38.97 -0.93
CA PRO A 436 47.91 -38.87 -2.32
C PRO A 436 47.70 -40.23 -3.00
N THR A 437 46.97 -40.28 -4.11
CA THR A 437 47.04 -41.44 -5.04
C THR A 437 46.86 -41.02 -6.51
N GLU A 438 47.86 -41.41 -7.30
CA GLU A 438 47.95 -41.36 -8.76
C GLU A 438 46.93 -42.29 -9.44
N ALA A 439 46.52 -41.95 -10.66
CA ALA A 439 46.19 -42.93 -11.70
C ALA A 439 46.13 -42.27 -13.10
N GLU A 440 47.23 -42.43 -13.84
CA GLU A 440 47.38 -42.81 -15.25
C GLU A 440 46.37 -42.36 -16.35
N SER A 441 46.96 -41.79 -17.41
CA SER A 441 46.38 -41.55 -18.74
C SER A 441 46.17 -42.84 -19.56
N PRO A 442 45.49 -42.76 -20.72
CA PRO A 442 46.26 -42.95 -21.96
C PRO A 442 45.89 -42.01 -23.13
N PRO A 443 46.78 -41.88 -24.15
CA PRO A 443 46.64 -40.94 -25.27
C PRO A 443 46.07 -41.61 -26.53
N VAL A 444 45.38 -40.84 -27.40
CA VAL A 444 45.15 -41.26 -28.79
C VAL A 444 45.29 -40.07 -29.76
N ILE A 445 46.47 -40.04 -30.39
CA ILE A 445 46.79 -39.92 -31.83
C ILE A 445 45.98 -38.94 -32.71
N ALA A 446 46.78 -38.10 -33.36
CA ALA A 446 46.50 -37.10 -34.38
C ALA A 446 45.94 -37.63 -35.72
N SER A 447 45.22 -36.74 -36.42
CA SER A 447 45.13 -36.54 -37.88
C SER A 447 44.08 -35.44 -38.09
N GLY A 448 44.18 -34.38 -38.88
CA GLY A 448 44.99 -34.03 -40.03
C GLY A 448 44.11 -33.09 -40.88
N SER A 449 44.72 -32.25 -41.73
CA SER A 449 44.08 -31.34 -42.71
C SER A 449 43.56 -30.01 -42.12
N GLY A 450 44.05 -28.81 -42.46
CA GLY A 450 44.88 -28.39 -43.58
C GLY A 450 44.06 -27.60 -44.59
N TYR A 451 43.84 -26.30 -44.38
CA TYR A 451 43.62 -25.36 -45.49
C TYR A 451 44.27 -24.01 -45.18
N ARG A 452 45.39 -23.78 -45.85
CA ARG A 452 45.93 -22.45 -46.12
C ARG A 452 44.95 -21.72 -47.04
N ASN A 453 44.68 -20.45 -46.77
CA ASN A 453 44.60 -19.48 -47.87
C ASN A 453 45.13 -18.12 -47.45
N ARG A 454 46.04 -17.65 -48.30
CA ARG A 454 46.89 -16.47 -48.16
C ARG A 454 46.44 -15.48 -49.23
N GLY A 455 46.21 -14.24 -48.82
CA GLY A 455 46.47 -13.03 -49.62
C GLY A 455 45.27 -12.22 -50.08
N PRO A 456 45.47 -10.97 -50.55
CA PRO A 456 46.72 -10.22 -50.63
C PRO A 456 46.73 -8.90 -49.83
N ARG A 457 47.92 -8.54 -49.34
CA ARG A 457 48.25 -7.20 -48.85
C ARG A 457 48.44 -6.25 -50.02
N LEU A 458 47.80 -5.08 -49.99
CA LEU A 458 48.19 -3.91 -50.77
C LEU A 458 48.61 -2.80 -49.80
N ARG A 459 49.82 -2.28 -50.01
CA ARG A 459 50.43 -1.14 -49.32
C ARG A 459 50.52 0.03 -50.31
N VAL A 460 50.77 1.22 -49.74
CA VAL A 460 51.19 2.50 -50.36
C VAL A 460 49.98 3.39 -50.75
N SER A 461 49.83 4.67 -50.35
CA SER A 461 50.73 5.77 -49.93
C SER A 461 49.95 6.90 -49.23
N ALA A 462 50.64 7.77 -48.49
CA ALA A 462 50.20 9.10 -48.00
C ALA A 462 50.97 10.22 -48.76
N PRO A 463 50.72 11.54 -48.53
CA PRO A 463 49.48 12.33 -48.43
C PRO A 463 49.48 13.51 -49.45
N PRO A 464 48.55 14.49 -49.35
CA PRO A 464 49.03 15.83 -48.97
C PRO A 464 48.10 16.64 -48.04
N ASP A 465 48.70 17.63 -47.39
CA ASP A 465 48.16 18.59 -46.42
C ASP A 465 46.99 19.44 -46.91
N VAL A 466 45.97 19.61 -46.06
CA VAL A 466 44.86 20.56 -46.23
C VAL A 466 44.72 21.37 -44.93
N PRO A 467 44.62 22.72 -44.99
CA PRO A 467 44.75 23.59 -43.84
C PRO A 467 43.55 23.51 -42.89
N THR A 468 43.86 23.57 -41.60
CA THR A 468 42.99 23.60 -40.44
C THR A 468 42.02 24.79 -40.52
N ALA A 469 40.74 24.50 -40.70
CA ALA A 469 39.66 25.43 -40.36
C ALA A 469 39.14 25.02 -38.98
N ASP A 470 39.19 25.96 -38.03
CA ASP A 470 38.61 25.82 -36.70
C ASP A 470 37.10 25.59 -36.82
N VAL A 471 36.69 24.33 -36.77
CA VAL A 471 35.30 23.95 -36.54
C VAL A 471 35.06 24.07 -35.05
N ALA A 472 34.24 25.06 -34.65
CA ALA A 472 33.68 25.12 -33.32
C ALA A 472 32.96 23.79 -33.03
N VAL A 473 33.52 23.02 -32.11
CA VAL A 473 32.95 21.75 -31.64
C VAL A 473 31.64 22.08 -30.94
N GLU A 474 30.52 21.71 -31.57
CA GLU A 474 29.21 21.67 -30.93
C GLU A 474 29.34 20.75 -29.71
N THR A 475 28.92 21.25 -28.55
CA THR A 475 28.88 20.48 -27.30
C THR A 475 28.07 19.21 -27.51
N GLU A 476 28.73 18.05 -27.46
CA GLU A 476 28.06 16.74 -27.46
C GLU A 476 27.05 16.70 -26.30
N ASP A 477 25.76 16.60 -26.61
CA ASP A 477 24.71 16.46 -25.61
C ASP A 477 24.91 15.11 -24.90
N ALA A 478 25.51 15.13 -23.71
CA ALA A 478 25.72 13.92 -22.93
C ALA A 478 24.59 13.73 -21.92
N ILE A 479 24.07 12.50 -21.82
CA ILE A 479 23.02 12.15 -20.86
C ILE A 479 23.56 11.20 -19.79
N ALA A 480 23.17 11.43 -18.54
CA ALA A 480 23.41 10.48 -17.46
C ALA A 480 22.34 9.39 -17.50
N VAL A 481 22.76 8.13 -17.60
CA VAL A 481 21.88 6.96 -17.59
C VAL A 481 22.29 6.01 -16.47
N ARG A 482 21.31 5.25 -15.96
CA ARG A 482 21.57 4.13 -15.07
C ARG A 482 21.69 2.84 -15.88
N ALA A 483 22.71 2.05 -15.60
CA ALA A 483 22.88 0.73 -16.17
C ALA A 483 22.90 -0.32 -15.05
N LEU A 484 22.15 -1.41 -15.26
CA LEU A 484 22.14 -2.58 -14.39
C LEU A 484 22.81 -3.73 -15.13
N VAL A 485 23.90 -4.24 -14.58
CA VAL A 485 24.66 -5.35 -15.17
C VAL A 485 24.44 -6.61 -14.34
N TYR A 486 23.79 -7.59 -14.94
CA TYR A 486 23.47 -8.86 -14.31
C TYR A 486 24.49 -9.92 -14.65
N VAL A 487 24.87 -10.70 -13.64
CA VAL A 487 25.66 -11.91 -13.78
C VAL A 487 24.89 -13.00 -13.04
N PRO A 488 24.73 -14.21 -13.61
CA PRO A 488 24.07 -15.31 -12.90
C PRO A 488 24.69 -15.57 -11.52
N ASP A 489 23.83 -15.78 -10.53
CA ASP A 489 24.21 -16.06 -9.13
C ASP A 489 25.03 -14.96 -8.43
N VAL A 490 25.04 -13.74 -8.99
CA VAL A 490 25.75 -12.58 -8.43
C VAL A 490 24.80 -11.39 -8.31
N THR A 491 24.98 -10.58 -7.27
CA THR A 491 24.22 -9.32 -7.10
C THR A 491 24.51 -8.37 -8.27
N PRO A 492 23.48 -7.76 -8.90
CA PRO A 492 23.68 -6.90 -10.06
C PRO A 492 24.48 -5.65 -9.72
N GLU A 493 25.34 -5.23 -10.66
CA GLU A 493 26.07 -3.97 -10.57
C GLU A 493 25.16 -2.82 -11.01
N LEU A 494 24.95 -1.82 -10.16
CA LEU A 494 24.27 -0.56 -10.51
C LEU A 494 25.30 0.52 -10.85
N LEU A 495 25.30 0.96 -12.10
CA LEU A 495 26.24 1.94 -12.63
C LEU A 495 25.52 3.22 -13.05
N GLN A 496 26.16 4.36 -12.83
CA GLN A 496 25.74 5.64 -13.41
C GLN A 496 26.75 6.02 -14.49
N VAL A 497 26.30 6.03 -15.74
CA VAL A 497 27.14 6.20 -16.94
C VAL A 497 26.70 7.46 -17.68
N THR A 498 27.67 8.24 -18.15
CA THR A 498 27.39 9.40 -19.00
C THR A 498 27.60 9.00 -20.46
N LEU A 499 26.54 9.05 -21.28
CA LEU A 499 26.57 8.66 -22.68
C LEU A 499 26.50 9.91 -23.58
N PRO A 500 27.43 10.10 -24.52
CA PRO A 500 27.32 11.15 -25.52
C PRO A 500 26.18 10.82 -26.50
N LEU A 501 25.33 11.78 -26.84
CA LEU A 501 24.32 11.62 -27.88
C LEU A 501 24.76 12.34 -29.15
N PRO A 502 24.51 11.73 -30.33
CA PRO A 502 23.96 10.38 -30.53
C PRO A 502 25.02 9.27 -30.28
N CYS A 503 24.63 8.19 -29.58
CA CYS A 503 25.47 6.98 -29.43
C CYS A 503 24.83 5.74 -30.07
N SER A 504 25.66 4.88 -30.64
CA SER A 504 25.30 3.51 -31.01
C SER A 504 25.22 2.59 -29.78
N LEU A 505 24.52 1.47 -29.92
CA LEU A 505 24.44 0.43 -28.89
C LEU A 505 25.83 -0.07 -28.47
N GLN A 506 26.72 -0.33 -29.42
CA GLN A 506 28.09 -0.76 -29.15
C GLN A 506 28.87 0.28 -28.35
N GLN A 507 28.76 1.57 -28.71
CA GLN A 507 29.39 2.64 -27.93
C GLN A 507 28.84 2.68 -26.50
N ALA A 508 27.52 2.60 -26.32
CA ALA A 508 26.89 2.57 -25.00
C ALA A 508 27.40 1.38 -24.16
N LEU A 509 27.50 0.18 -24.75
CA LEU A 509 28.06 -0.99 -24.07
C LEU A 509 29.54 -0.82 -23.72
N THR A 510 30.34 -0.15 -24.55
CA THR A 510 31.74 0.20 -24.23
C THR A 510 31.81 1.12 -23.02
N TYR A 511 31.03 2.19 -22.98
CA TYR A 511 30.98 3.10 -21.82
C TYR A 511 30.53 2.38 -20.54
N ILE A 512 29.52 1.51 -20.65
CA ILE A 512 29.06 0.69 -19.51
C ILE A 512 30.18 -0.26 -19.06
N GLN A 513 30.86 -0.93 -20.00
CA GLN A 513 31.96 -1.83 -19.68
C GLN A 513 33.11 -1.08 -19.01
N GLU A 514 33.48 0.11 -19.47
CA GLU A 514 34.52 0.94 -18.86
C GLU A 514 34.18 1.43 -17.45
N ALA A 515 32.89 1.65 -17.16
CA ALA A 515 32.41 2.05 -15.84
C ALA A 515 32.40 0.89 -14.81
N ARG A 516 32.51 -0.37 -15.25
CA ARG A 516 32.53 -1.54 -14.36
C ARG A 516 33.83 -1.67 -13.59
N SER A 517 33.77 -2.31 -12.42
CA SER A 517 34.96 -2.60 -11.62
C SER A 517 35.98 -3.42 -12.41
N GLN A 518 37.27 -3.28 -12.09
CA GLN A 518 38.32 -4.03 -12.78
C GLN A 518 38.14 -5.55 -12.61
N ASP A 519 37.75 -6.00 -11.42
CA ASP A 519 37.51 -7.40 -11.11
C ASP A 519 36.31 -7.95 -11.90
N SER A 520 35.20 -7.20 -11.93
CA SER A 520 34.01 -7.56 -12.72
C SER A 520 34.29 -7.70 -14.21
N ARG A 521 35.10 -6.79 -14.77
CA ARG A 521 35.52 -6.86 -16.17
C ARG A 521 36.43 -8.06 -16.43
N PHE A 522 37.31 -8.38 -15.48
CA PHE A 522 38.22 -9.51 -15.59
C PHE A 522 37.48 -10.84 -15.56
N HIS A 523 36.53 -11.01 -14.64
CA HIS A 523 35.75 -12.24 -14.52
C HIS A 523 34.64 -12.37 -15.58
N TYR A 524 34.05 -11.25 -15.99
CA TYR A 524 32.90 -11.21 -16.91
C TYR A 524 33.10 -10.18 -18.04
N PRO A 525 34.09 -10.41 -18.93
CA PRO A 525 34.47 -9.45 -19.98
C PRO A 525 33.42 -9.26 -21.08
N VAL A 526 32.52 -10.24 -21.29
CA VAL A 526 31.52 -10.17 -22.36
C VAL A 526 30.26 -9.49 -21.85
N LEU A 527 29.90 -8.35 -22.44
CA LEU A 527 28.69 -7.61 -22.10
C LEU A 527 27.68 -7.69 -23.26
N ALA A 528 26.46 -8.11 -22.95
CA ALA A 528 25.36 -8.18 -23.91
C ALA A 528 24.15 -7.39 -23.39
N PRO A 529 23.41 -6.66 -24.23
CA PRO A 529 22.20 -5.99 -23.82
C PRO A 529 21.07 -7.01 -23.62
N VAL A 530 20.23 -6.80 -22.61
CA VAL A 530 18.99 -7.56 -22.45
C VAL A 530 18.01 -7.16 -23.55
N VAL A 531 17.34 -8.14 -24.17
CA VAL A 531 16.36 -7.89 -25.23
C VAL A 531 15.10 -8.73 -24.98
N PRO A 532 13.90 -8.11 -24.88
CA PRO A 532 13.66 -6.65 -24.88
C PRO A 532 14.15 -5.99 -23.58
N GLN A 533 14.38 -4.67 -23.62
CA GLN A 533 14.68 -3.91 -22.40
C GLN A 533 13.44 -3.84 -21.50
N PRO A 534 13.57 -4.11 -20.19
CA PRO A 534 12.42 -4.24 -19.28
C PRO A 534 11.75 -2.90 -18.96
N ALA A 535 12.53 -1.82 -18.92
CA ALA A 535 12.05 -0.49 -18.59
C ALA A 535 12.83 0.57 -19.38
N PRO A 536 12.20 1.71 -19.72
CA PRO A 536 12.89 2.81 -20.40
C PRO A 536 13.80 3.64 -19.47
N SER A 537 13.74 3.41 -18.15
CA SER A 537 14.45 4.23 -17.14
C SER A 537 15.90 3.81 -16.88
N TYR A 538 16.33 2.64 -17.37
CA TYR A 538 17.69 2.13 -17.22
C TYR A 538 18.05 1.20 -18.37
N ILE A 539 19.35 0.94 -18.54
CA ILE A 539 19.88 -0.03 -19.49
C ILE A 539 20.18 -1.32 -18.73
N ALA A 540 19.50 -2.42 -19.09
CA ALA A 540 19.79 -3.74 -18.57
C ALA A 540 20.79 -4.47 -19.48
N CYS A 541 21.86 -4.98 -18.88
CA CYS A 541 22.88 -5.78 -19.55
C CYS A 541 23.13 -7.09 -18.79
N ILE A 542 23.61 -8.10 -19.51
CA ILE A 542 24.13 -9.35 -18.96
C ILE A 542 25.64 -9.32 -19.16
N ALA A 543 26.40 -9.61 -18.12
CA ALA A 543 27.83 -9.86 -18.21
C ALA A 543 28.12 -11.36 -18.06
N LEU A 544 29.02 -11.86 -18.91
CA LEU A 544 29.33 -13.28 -19.04
C LEU A 544 30.86 -13.47 -19.07
N PRO A 545 31.35 -14.61 -18.57
CA PRO A 545 32.71 -15.01 -18.85
C PRO A 545 32.85 -15.39 -20.33
N GLU A 546 34.05 -15.21 -20.90
CA GLU A 546 34.34 -15.53 -22.31
C GLU A 546 34.02 -16.98 -22.71
N TRP A 547 34.07 -17.91 -21.76
CA TRP A 547 33.84 -19.33 -22.01
C TRP A 547 32.35 -19.73 -22.01
N ALA A 548 31.43 -18.88 -21.55
CA ALA A 548 30.00 -19.21 -21.41
C ALA A 548 29.20 -19.09 -22.71
N VAL A 549 29.83 -19.32 -23.88
CA VAL A 549 29.20 -19.13 -25.20
C VAL A 549 28.12 -20.18 -25.49
N GLU A 550 28.25 -21.38 -24.90
CA GLU A 550 27.37 -22.51 -25.19
C GLU A 550 26.15 -22.62 -24.26
N ARG A 551 26.09 -21.81 -23.20
CA ARG A 551 24.97 -21.82 -22.25
C ARG A 551 24.20 -20.51 -22.34
N PRO A 552 22.97 -20.51 -22.86
CA PRO A 552 22.18 -19.29 -22.91
C PRO A 552 21.93 -18.79 -21.50
N VAL A 553 22.34 -17.55 -21.24
CA VAL A 553 21.93 -16.81 -20.05
C VAL A 553 20.73 -15.99 -20.41
N VAL A 554 19.68 -16.18 -19.63
CA VAL A 554 18.42 -15.46 -19.78
C VAL A 554 18.21 -14.59 -18.55
N VAL A 555 17.49 -13.49 -18.75
CA VAL A 555 17.04 -12.65 -17.66
C VAL A 555 15.56 -12.92 -17.43
N PHE A 556 15.23 -13.25 -16.20
CA PHE A 556 13.87 -13.42 -15.74
C PHE A 556 13.37 -12.07 -15.26
N ASP A 557 12.46 -11.46 -16.03
CA ASP A 557 11.67 -10.32 -15.58
C ASP A 557 10.45 -10.81 -14.82
N CYS A 558 10.64 -11.00 -13.52
CA CYS A 558 9.57 -11.34 -12.59
C CYS A 558 9.09 -10.10 -11.82
N GLN A 559 9.42 -8.88 -12.28
CA GLN A 559 9.09 -7.64 -11.57
C GLN A 559 7.59 -7.48 -11.36
N ARG A 560 6.78 -8.13 -12.21
CA ARG A 560 5.34 -8.15 -12.04
C ARG A 560 4.91 -9.10 -10.95
N VAL A 561 5.54 -10.27 -10.79
CA VAL A 561 5.09 -11.38 -9.92
C VAL A 561 5.57 -11.21 -8.49
N ASP A 562 6.87 -11.04 -8.29
CA ASP A 562 7.52 -11.00 -6.96
C ASP A 562 8.52 -9.85 -6.84
N LEU A 563 8.40 -8.86 -7.74
CA LEU A 563 9.31 -7.71 -7.83
C LEU A 563 10.78 -8.10 -8.12
N THR A 564 11.07 -9.36 -8.51
CA THR A 564 12.44 -9.80 -8.79
C THR A 564 12.82 -9.62 -10.25
N PHE A 565 14.09 -9.38 -10.49
CA PHE A 565 14.68 -9.32 -11.82
C PHE A 565 16.09 -9.87 -11.72
N PHE A 566 16.36 -11.03 -12.34
CA PHE A 566 17.60 -11.75 -12.14
C PHE A 566 18.05 -12.48 -13.41
N ALA A 567 19.36 -12.70 -13.54
CA ALA A 567 19.93 -13.53 -14.59
C ALA A 567 20.12 -14.96 -14.09
N SER A 568 19.84 -15.93 -14.95
CA SER A 568 20.14 -17.33 -14.69
C SER A 568 20.59 -18.03 -15.97
N LEU A 569 21.39 -19.08 -15.80
CA LEU A 569 21.66 -20.03 -16.86
C LEU A 569 20.37 -20.79 -17.19
N ALA A 570 20.01 -20.86 -18.46
CA ALA A 570 18.96 -21.77 -18.89
C ALA A 570 19.56 -23.19 -18.97
N SER A 571 19.12 -24.09 -18.08
CA SER A 571 19.44 -25.53 -18.18
C SER A 571 18.61 -26.16 -19.29
N GLU A 572 19.19 -27.17 -19.97
CA GLU A 572 18.45 -28.04 -20.91
C GLU A 572 17.27 -28.77 -20.26
#